data_AF-A0A2P4P166-F1
#
_entry.id   AF-A0A2P4P166-F1
#
_cell.length_a   1.000
_cell.length_b   1.000
_cell.length_c   1.000
_cell.angle_alpha   90.00
_cell.angle_beta   90.00
_cell.angle_gamma   90.00
#
_symmetry.space_group_name_H-M   'P 1'
#
loop_
_entity.id
_entity.type
_entity.pdbx_description
1 polymer ?
#
loop_
_entity_poly.entity_id
_entity_poly.type
_entity_poly.pdbx_seq_one_letter_code
_entity_poly.pdbx_strand_id
1 'polypeptide(L)'
;MFIDIKTSLFAIYLFLIGDSSALSNWPYADNPSIAILIILFCLLIIVVYLMNLLIGLLNIAIEVDNKRVSYLIQKAEILAEIELFYLLPHQRRWKTWFPKVMYYYADVDKTRIEIKRLIKEGEWDTKEFTEMRENLFKVLSIEHNPIDNEVILEKLSELRKIRKILS
;
A
#
# COMPACT_ATOMS: atom_id res chain seq x y z
N MET A 1 -13.89 39.43 -7.20
CA MET A 1 -13.79 38.14 -6.47
C MET A 1 -13.60 38.30 -4.96
N PHE A 2 -12.91 39.34 -4.47
CA PHE A 2 -12.77 39.62 -3.03
C PHE A 2 -13.82 40.61 -2.50
N ILE A 3 -15.11 40.27 -2.62
CA ILE A 3 -16.22 41.16 -2.20
C ILE A 3 -16.84 40.67 -0.90
N ASP A 4 -17.04 39.36 -0.79
CA ASP A 4 -17.58 38.70 0.39
C ASP A 4 -16.58 37.66 0.91
N ILE A 5 -16.72 37.24 2.16
CA ILE A 5 -15.84 36.21 2.75
C ILE A 5 -15.91 34.90 1.95
N LYS A 6 -17.10 34.50 1.49
CA LYS A 6 -17.28 33.28 0.68
C LYS A 6 -16.56 33.34 -0.66
N THR A 7 -16.72 34.45 -1.37
CA THR A 7 -16.09 34.65 -2.68
C THR A 7 -14.58 34.86 -2.55
N SER A 8 -14.13 35.46 -1.44
CA SER A 8 -12.72 35.60 -1.10
C SER A 8 -12.05 34.26 -0.80
N LEU A 9 -12.68 33.38 -0.02
CA LEU A 9 -12.17 32.03 0.24
C LEU A 9 -12.05 31.21 -1.04
N PHE A 10 -13.06 31.29 -1.91
CA PHE A 10 -13.03 30.63 -3.21
C PHE A 10 -11.92 31.17 -4.12
N ALA A 11 -11.69 32.48 -4.12
CA ALA A 11 -10.60 33.10 -4.85
C ALA A 11 -9.21 32.65 -4.34
N ILE A 12 -9.03 32.50 -3.03
CA ILE A 12 -7.79 31.96 -2.44
C ILE A 12 -7.57 30.51 -2.86
N TYR A 13 -8.63 29.69 -2.90
CA TYR A 13 -8.53 28.30 -3.35
C TYR A 13 -8.12 28.20 -4.83
N LEU A 14 -8.76 28.99 -5.71
CA LEU A 14 -8.38 29.08 -7.12
C LEU A 14 -6.93 29.52 -7.29
N PHE A 15 -6.52 30.51 -6.49
CA PHE A 15 -5.14 30.99 -6.49
C PHE A 15 -4.14 29.92 -6.03
N LEU A 16 -4.50 29.09 -5.06
CA LEU A 16 -3.68 27.98 -4.58
C LEU A 16 -3.43 26.91 -5.66
N ILE A 17 -4.39 26.70 -6.56
CA ILE A 17 -4.29 25.76 -7.69
C ILE A 17 -3.57 26.41 -8.89
N GLY A 18 -3.23 27.70 -8.80
CA GLY A 18 -2.51 28.44 -9.83
C GLY A 18 -3.40 29.14 -10.85
N ASP A 19 -4.71 29.26 -10.58
CA ASP A 19 -5.61 30.01 -11.44
C ASP A 19 -5.50 31.52 -11.17
N SER A 20 -4.94 32.23 -12.15
CA SER A 20 -4.78 33.69 -12.13
C SER A 20 -6.10 34.46 -12.25
N SER A 21 -7.20 33.80 -12.63
CA SER A 21 -8.54 34.41 -12.73
C SER A 21 -9.01 35.00 -11.39
N ALA A 22 -8.51 34.46 -10.27
CA ALA A 22 -8.76 34.95 -8.91
C ALA A 22 -8.37 36.42 -8.72
N LEU A 23 -7.32 36.87 -9.43
CA LEU A 23 -6.73 38.20 -9.32
C LEU A 23 -7.11 39.14 -10.47
N SER A 24 -7.91 38.66 -11.44
CA SER A 24 -8.32 39.42 -12.64
C SER A 24 -8.94 40.80 -12.35
N ASN A 25 -9.59 40.96 -11.20
CA ASN A 25 -10.26 42.20 -10.79
C ASN A 25 -9.31 43.21 -10.13
N TRP A 26 -8.05 42.85 -9.88
CA TRP A 26 -7.09 43.67 -9.15
C TRP A 26 -5.79 43.81 -9.96
N PRO A 27 -5.69 44.82 -10.85
CA PRO A 27 -4.45 45.09 -11.56
C PRO A 27 -3.33 45.44 -10.56
N TYR A 28 -2.19 44.77 -10.69
CA TYR A 28 -1.04 44.90 -9.79
C TYR A 28 -0.45 46.32 -9.72
N ALA A 29 -0.81 47.20 -10.67
CA ALA A 29 -0.29 48.55 -10.81
C ALA A 29 -0.91 49.55 -9.81
N ASP A 30 -2.15 49.33 -9.38
CA ASP A 30 -2.90 50.37 -8.66
C ASP A 30 -2.64 50.36 -7.14
N ASN A 31 -2.13 49.24 -6.59
CA ASN A 31 -1.95 49.07 -5.16
C ASN A 31 -0.69 48.23 -4.83
N PRO A 32 0.45 48.87 -4.55
CA PRO A 32 1.72 48.16 -4.29
C PRO A 32 1.65 47.22 -3.07
N SER A 33 0.85 47.58 -2.05
CA SER A 33 0.66 46.75 -0.85
C SER A 33 0.03 45.39 -1.15
N ILE A 34 -0.91 45.32 -2.10
CA ILE A 34 -1.56 44.06 -2.51
C ILE A 34 -0.57 43.20 -3.29
N ALA A 35 0.22 43.80 -4.17
CA ALA A 35 1.27 43.10 -4.90
C ALA A 35 2.29 42.46 -3.94
N ILE A 36 2.72 43.19 -2.90
CA ILE A 36 3.63 42.66 -1.87
C ILE A 36 3.01 41.48 -1.13
N LEU A 37 1.73 41.58 -0.72
CA LEU A 37 1.03 40.50 -0.02
C LEU A 37 0.92 39.23 -0.86
N ILE A 38 0.61 39.37 -2.16
CA ILE A 38 0.51 38.26 -3.11
C ILE A 38 1.86 37.58 -3.29
N ILE A 39 2.93 38.37 -3.49
CA ILE A 39 4.29 37.83 -3.63
C ILE A 39 4.68 37.06 -2.37
N LEU A 40 4.42 37.64 -1.19
CA LEU A 40 4.72 37.01 0.10
C LEU A 40 3.95 35.69 0.27
N PHE A 41 2.66 35.69 -0.08
CA PHE A 41 1.81 34.49 0.00
C PHE A 41 2.29 33.39 -0.96
N CYS A 42 2.60 33.73 -2.22
CA CYS A 42 3.13 32.77 -3.18
C CYS A 42 4.45 32.14 -2.73
N LEU A 43 5.40 32.98 -2.31
CA LEU A 43 6.73 32.53 -1.91
C LEU A 43 6.66 31.67 -0.64
N LEU A 44 6.04 32.18 0.43
CA LEU A 44 6.07 31.52 1.72
C LEU A 44 5.14 30.29 1.79
N ILE A 45 3.91 30.42 1.27
CA ILE A 45 2.87 29.42 1.53
C ILE A 45 2.82 28.39 0.40
N ILE A 46 2.77 28.83 -0.87
CA ILE A 46 2.59 27.90 -2.00
C ILE A 46 3.88 27.14 -2.31
N VAL A 47 4.97 27.88 -2.58
CA VAL A 47 6.22 27.28 -3.08
C VAL A 47 7.02 26.63 -1.97
N VAL A 48 7.23 27.33 -0.85
CA VAL A 48 8.13 26.85 0.21
C VAL A 48 7.44 25.85 1.15
N TYR A 49 6.19 26.08 1.51
CA TYR A 49 5.53 25.29 2.54
C TYR A 49 4.62 24.18 1.97
N LEU A 50 3.53 24.53 1.28
CA LEU A 50 2.48 23.57 0.93
C LEU A 50 2.94 22.53 -0.09
N MET A 51 3.56 22.93 -1.19
CA MET A 51 3.98 21.96 -2.22
C MET A 51 5.08 21.04 -1.70
N ASN A 52 6.06 21.58 -0.97
CA ASN A 52 7.13 20.77 -0.39
C ASN A 52 6.62 19.81 0.68
N LEU A 53 5.71 20.26 1.55
CA LEU A 53 5.08 19.41 2.55
C LEU A 53 4.23 18.32 1.89
N LEU A 54 3.42 18.68 0.88
CA LEU A 54 2.57 17.74 0.17
C LEU A 54 3.41 16.68 -0.55
N ILE A 55 4.46 17.08 -1.26
CA ILE A 55 5.38 16.16 -1.94
C ILE A 55 6.07 15.25 -0.91
N GLY A 56 6.53 15.79 0.23
CA GLY A 56 7.15 15.00 1.30
C GLY A 56 6.21 13.96 1.91
N LEU A 57 4.99 14.35 2.24
CA LEU A 57 3.96 13.43 2.75
C LEU A 57 3.56 12.39 1.70
N LEU A 58 3.40 12.81 0.45
CA LEU A 58 3.05 11.92 -0.64
C LEU A 58 4.17 10.90 -0.91
N ASN A 59 5.44 11.32 -0.84
CA ASN A 59 6.58 10.42 -0.99
C ASN A 59 6.58 9.31 0.07
N ILE A 60 6.30 9.66 1.34
CA ILE A 60 6.21 8.69 2.43
C ILE A 60 5.07 7.69 2.19
N ALA A 61 3.91 8.17 1.75
CA ALA A 61 2.77 7.30 1.45
C ALA A 61 3.06 6.34 0.27
N ILE A 62 3.68 6.85 -0.80
CA ILE A 62 4.04 6.04 -1.98
C ILE A 62 5.08 4.96 -1.62
N GLU A 63 6.04 5.26 -0.75
CA GLU A 63 7.05 4.29 -0.31
C GLU A 63 6.41 3.06 0.37
N VAL A 64 5.33 3.26 1.13
CA VAL A 64 4.60 2.17 1.82
C VAL A 64 3.80 1.30 0.84
N ASP A 65 3.19 1.92 -0.17
CA ASP A 65 2.23 1.29 -1.08
C ASP A 65 2.85 0.72 -2.38
N ASN A 66 4.11 1.04 -2.70
CA ASN A 66 4.82 0.46 -3.86
C ASN A 66 5.26 -1.00 -3.63
N LYS A 67 4.36 -1.83 -3.10
CA LYS A 67 4.58 -3.26 -2.90
C LYS A 67 3.93 -4.03 -4.03
N ARG A 68 4.78 -4.63 -4.88
CA ARG A 68 4.37 -5.55 -5.96
C ARG A 68 3.42 -6.66 -5.49
N VAL A 69 3.54 -7.09 -4.23
CA VAL A 69 2.64 -8.06 -3.59
C VAL A 69 1.23 -7.52 -3.47
N SER A 70 1.05 -6.28 -2.99
CA SER A 70 -0.26 -5.64 -2.86
C SER A 70 -0.95 -5.51 -4.22
N TYR A 71 -0.20 -5.18 -5.28
CA TYR A 71 -0.72 -5.17 -6.65
C TYR A 71 -1.27 -6.53 -7.09
N LEU A 72 -0.55 -7.62 -6.81
CA LEU A 72 -0.98 -8.96 -7.19
C LEU A 72 -2.19 -9.44 -6.38
N ILE A 73 -2.26 -9.08 -5.10
CA ILE A 73 -3.41 -9.37 -4.25
C ILE A 73 -4.65 -8.66 -4.79
N GLN A 74 -4.56 -7.34 -5.04
CA GLN A 74 -5.68 -6.56 -5.60
C GLN A 74 -6.10 -7.09 -6.97
N LYS A 75 -5.13 -7.48 -7.82
CA LYS A 75 -5.42 -8.09 -9.12
C LYS A 75 -6.16 -9.42 -8.98
N ALA A 76 -5.80 -10.24 -8.00
CA ALA A 76 -6.48 -11.51 -7.73
C ALA A 76 -7.90 -11.30 -7.18
N GLU A 77 -8.08 -10.33 -6.29
CA GLU A 77 -9.37 -9.94 -5.74
C GLU A 77 -10.33 -9.47 -6.83
N ILE A 78 -9.89 -8.55 -7.69
CA ILE A 78 -10.67 -8.06 -8.83
C ILE A 78 -11.01 -9.22 -9.78
N LEU A 79 -10.06 -10.12 -10.06
CA LEU A 79 -10.32 -11.27 -10.92
C LEU A 79 -11.36 -12.24 -10.32
N ALA A 80 -11.30 -12.47 -9.00
CA ALA A 80 -12.28 -13.29 -8.30
C ALA A 80 -13.68 -12.65 -8.30
N GLU A 81 -13.75 -11.32 -8.15
CA GLU A 81 -15.01 -10.57 -8.23
C GLU A 81 -15.64 -10.67 -9.62
N ILE A 82 -14.84 -10.48 -10.67
CA ILE A 82 -15.26 -10.66 -12.07
C ILE A 82 -15.76 -12.09 -12.30
N GLU A 83 -15.01 -13.09 -11.80
CA GLU A 83 -15.37 -14.50 -11.94
C GLU A 83 -16.71 -14.84 -11.28
N LEU A 84 -16.94 -14.29 -10.08
CA LEU A 84 -18.12 -14.59 -9.27
C LEU A 84 -19.37 -13.89 -9.78
N PHE A 85 -19.29 -12.60 -10.13
CA PHE A 85 -20.46 -11.75 -10.37
C PHE A 85 -20.75 -11.47 -11.85
N TYR A 86 -19.73 -11.45 -12.72
CA TYR A 86 -19.88 -10.90 -14.07
C TYR A 86 -19.79 -11.94 -15.19
N LEU A 87 -19.50 -13.22 -14.89
CA LEU A 87 -19.28 -14.26 -15.89
C LEU A 87 -20.25 -15.44 -15.82
N LEU A 88 -20.65 -15.91 -17.01
CA LEU A 88 -21.46 -17.12 -17.15
C LEU A 88 -20.64 -18.39 -16.85
N PRO A 89 -21.27 -19.50 -16.40
CA PRO A 89 -20.58 -20.73 -16.04
C PRO A 89 -19.70 -21.33 -17.14
N HIS A 90 -19.99 -21.06 -18.41
CA HIS A 90 -19.18 -21.52 -19.52
C HIS A 90 -17.90 -20.68 -19.74
N GLN A 91 -17.95 -19.37 -19.47
CA GLN A 91 -16.80 -18.45 -19.62
C GLN A 91 -15.77 -18.69 -18.52
N ARG A 92 -16.24 -19.01 -17.30
CA ARG A 92 -15.40 -19.36 -16.15
C ARG A 92 -14.49 -20.57 -16.40
N ARG A 93 -14.89 -21.48 -17.29
CA ARG A 93 -14.14 -22.71 -17.60
C ARG A 93 -13.04 -22.51 -18.65
N TRP A 94 -12.90 -21.30 -19.20
CA TRP A 94 -11.87 -21.00 -20.20
C TRP A 94 -10.53 -20.72 -19.53
N LYS A 95 -9.66 -21.74 -19.54
CA LYS A 95 -8.30 -21.66 -18.96
C LYS A 95 -7.41 -20.58 -19.59
N THR A 96 -7.71 -20.16 -20.81
CA THR A 96 -7.01 -19.07 -21.50
C THR A 96 -7.34 -17.69 -20.93
N TRP A 97 -8.51 -17.51 -20.33
CA TRP A 97 -8.95 -16.22 -19.76
C TRP A 97 -8.76 -16.16 -18.25
N PHE A 98 -8.93 -17.30 -17.56
CA PHE A 98 -8.76 -17.40 -16.11
C PHE A 98 -7.66 -18.41 -15.78
N PRO A 99 -6.43 -17.94 -15.49
CA PRO A 99 -5.35 -18.82 -15.11
C PRO A 99 -5.64 -19.42 -13.73
N LYS A 100 -5.37 -20.72 -13.57
CA LYS A 100 -5.53 -21.43 -12.29
C LYS A 100 -4.52 -20.97 -11.23
N VAL A 101 -3.37 -20.45 -11.65
CA VAL A 101 -2.26 -20.02 -10.79
C VAL A 101 -1.69 -18.71 -11.30
N MET A 102 -1.28 -17.83 -10.39
CA MET A 102 -0.53 -16.62 -10.71
C MET A 102 0.94 -16.81 -10.34
N TYR A 103 1.83 -16.42 -11.25
CA TYR A 103 3.28 -16.50 -11.01
C TYR A 103 3.77 -15.24 -10.31
N TYR A 104 4.53 -15.44 -9.23
CA TYR A 104 5.28 -14.38 -8.56
C TYR A 104 6.75 -14.74 -8.50
N TYR A 105 7.61 -13.77 -8.82
CA TYR A 105 9.05 -13.92 -8.66
C TYR A 105 9.43 -13.45 -7.26
N ALA A 106 9.99 -14.37 -6.48
CA ALA A 106 10.52 -14.09 -5.16
C ALA A 106 12.01 -14.44 -5.11
N ASP A 107 12.75 -13.67 -4.33
CA ASP A 107 14.17 -13.91 -4.07
C ASP A 107 14.33 -15.12 -3.15
N VAL A 108 15.14 -16.09 -3.57
CA VAL A 108 15.29 -17.40 -2.89
C VAL A 108 15.77 -17.23 -1.45
N ASP A 109 16.73 -16.34 -1.20
CA ASP A 109 17.34 -16.15 0.12
C ASP A 109 16.38 -15.43 1.06
N LYS A 110 15.72 -14.37 0.59
CA LYS A 110 14.70 -13.66 1.37
C LYS A 110 13.53 -14.57 1.71
N THR A 111 13.05 -15.37 0.75
CA THR A 111 11.97 -16.33 0.97
C THR A 111 12.38 -17.39 1.99
N ARG A 112 13.62 -17.89 1.93
CA ARG A 112 14.11 -18.87 2.90
C ARG A 112 14.13 -18.32 4.33
N ILE A 113 14.59 -17.08 4.52
CA ILE A 113 14.63 -16.41 5.84
C ILE A 113 13.21 -16.25 6.38
N GLU A 114 12.30 -15.76 5.54
CA GLU A 114 10.93 -15.46 5.96
C GLU A 114 10.14 -16.71 6.32
N ILE A 115 10.29 -17.80 5.55
CA ILE A 115 9.65 -19.08 5.88
C ILE A 115 10.14 -19.63 7.22
N LYS A 116 11.44 -19.53 7.51
CA LYS A 116 11.98 -19.93 8.82
C LYS A 116 11.41 -19.08 9.96
N ARG A 117 11.21 -17.78 9.73
CA ARG A 117 10.57 -16.87 10.69
C ARG A 117 9.11 -17.28 10.96
N LEU A 118 8.32 -17.50 9.91
CA LEU A 118 6.91 -17.92 10.01
C LEU A 118 6.76 -19.26 10.74
N ILE A 119 7.64 -20.22 10.49
CA ILE A 119 7.67 -21.50 11.21
C ILE A 119 7.95 -21.29 12.70
N LYS A 120 8.95 -20.46 13.04
CA LYS A 120 9.32 -20.15 14.42
C LYS A 120 8.20 -19.43 15.19
N GLU A 121 7.48 -18.54 14.53
CA GLU A 121 6.37 -17.77 15.11
C GLU A 121 5.05 -18.59 15.16
N GLY A 122 4.99 -19.72 14.47
CA GLY A 122 3.80 -20.57 14.38
C GLY A 122 2.71 -20.00 13.45
N GLU A 123 3.06 -19.03 12.61
CA GLU A 123 2.16 -18.37 11.64
C GLU A 123 2.14 -19.08 10.28
N TRP A 124 2.97 -20.11 10.10
CA TRP A 124 3.01 -20.90 8.88
C TRP A 124 1.77 -21.81 8.76
N ASP A 125 0.84 -21.46 7.86
CA ASP A 125 -0.33 -22.29 7.61
C ASP A 125 0.06 -23.62 6.94
N THR A 126 -0.43 -24.71 7.52
CA THR A 126 -0.13 -26.07 7.10
C THR A 126 -1.32 -26.79 6.47
N LYS A 127 -2.49 -26.14 6.40
CA LYS A 127 -3.75 -26.80 6.01
C LYS A 127 -3.99 -26.86 4.50
N GLU A 128 -3.53 -25.86 3.75
CA GLU A 128 -3.77 -25.77 2.31
C GLU A 128 -2.49 -25.91 1.48
N PHE A 129 -2.62 -26.36 0.23
CA PHE A 129 -1.55 -26.46 -0.77
C PHE A 129 -0.33 -27.31 -0.37
N THR A 130 -0.55 -28.43 0.34
CA THR A 130 0.50 -29.33 0.87
C THR A 130 1.54 -29.76 -0.17
N GLU A 131 1.11 -30.11 -1.38
CA GLU A 131 2.01 -30.53 -2.48
C GLU A 131 2.91 -29.38 -2.97
N MET A 132 2.35 -28.19 -3.16
CA MET A 132 3.11 -27.01 -3.59
C MET A 132 4.12 -26.58 -2.51
N ARG A 133 3.74 -26.73 -1.25
CA ARG A 133 4.60 -26.48 -0.09
C ARG A 133 5.80 -27.42 -0.03
N GLU A 134 5.59 -28.71 -0.23
CA GLU A 134 6.70 -29.68 -0.28
C GLU A 134 7.66 -29.37 -1.44
N ASN A 135 7.12 -29.01 -2.60
CA ASN A 135 7.93 -28.59 -3.73
C ASN A 135 8.71 -27.29 -3.44
N LEU A 136 8.09 -26.34 -2.74
CA LEU A 136 8.75 -25.11 -2.30
C LEU A 136 9.92 -25.41 -1.35
N PHE A 137 9.74 -26.28 -0.35
CA PHE A 137 10.83 -26.66 0.56
C PHE A 137 11.98 -27.36 -0.16
N LYS A 138 11.68 -28.24 -1.13
CA LYS A 138 12.68 -28.89 -1.98
C LYS A 138 13.48 -27.86 -2.79
N VAL A 139 12.80 -26.94 -3.48
CA VAL A 139 13.44 -25.89 -4.30
C VAL A 139 14.28 -24.94 -3.44
N LEU A 140 13.79 -24.56 -2.26
CA LEU A 140 14.51 -23.69 -1.34
C LEU A 140 15.60 -24.41 -0.54
N SER A 141 15.77 -25.73 -0.72
CA SER A 141 16.69 -26.58 0.06
C SER A 141 16.57 -26.32 1.57
N ILE A 142 15.34 -26.11 2.04
CA ILE A 142 15.03 -26.02 3.45
C ILE A 142 14.92 -27.46 3.92
N GLU A 143 15.88 -27.93 4.73
CA GLU A 143 15.75 -29.21 5.41
C GLU A 143 14.51 -29.13 6.33
N HIS A 144 13.40 -29.68 5.84
CA HIS A 144 12.22 -29.89 6.66
C HIS A 144 12.51 -31.12 7.51
N ASN A 145 13.06 -30.90 8.71
CA ASN A 145 13.08 -31.95 9.71
C ASN A 145 11.73 -31.90 10.45
N PRO A 146 10.79 -32.84 10.19
CA PRO A 146 9.49 -32.84 10.86
C PRO A 146 9.62 -32.91 12.38
N ILE A 147 10.74 -33.44 12.88
CA ILE A 147 11.05 -33.61 14.31
C ILE A 147 11.30 -32.26 15.00
N ASP A 148 11.91 -31.29 14.31
CA ASP A 148 12.20 -29.97 14.91
C ASP A 148 10.91 -29.16 15.11
N ASN A 149 9.93 -29.31 14.23
CA ASN A 149 8.65 -28.64 14.38
C ASN A 149 7.87 -29.18 15.58
N GLU A 150 7.91 -30.48 15.84
CA GLU A 150 7.25 -31.09 17.01
C GLU A 150 7.86 -30.55 18.31
N VAL A 151 9.19 -30.51 18.40
CA VAL A 151 9.92 -29.99 19.57
C VAL A 151 9.72 -28.47 19.75
N ILE A 152 9.67 -27.71 18.65
CA ILE A 152 9.42 -26.26 18.69
C ILE A 152 7.95 -25.97 19.06
N LEU A 153 6.98 -26.71 18.49
CA LEU A 153 5.56 -26.63 18.84
C LEU A 153 5.32 -26.99 20.31
N GLU A 154 6.00 -28.02 20.82
CA GLU A 154 5.92 -28.42 22.22
C GLU A 154 6.47 -27.31 23.13
N LYS A 155 7.67 -26.76 22.83
CA LYS A 155 8.24 -25.63 23.58
C LYS A 155 7.36 -24.37 23.53
N LEU A 156 6.74 -24.06 22.39
CA LEU A 156 5.82 -22.92 22.26
C LEU A 156 4.53 -23.14 23.04
N SER A 157 4.04 -24.38 23.10
CA SER A 157 2.87 -24.74 23.91
C SER A 157 3.14 -24.53 25.41
N GLU A 158 4.33 -24.90 25.88
CA GLU A 158 4.76 -24.70 27.27
C GLU A 158 4.94 -23.22 27.61
N LEU A 159 5.56 -22.42 26.73
CA LEU A 159 5.66 -20.97 26.92
C LEU A 159 4.29 -20.28 26.98
N ARG A 160 3.32 -20.76 26.18
CA ARG A 160 1.94 -20.23 26.17
C ARG A 160 1.18 -20.59 27.44
N LYS A 161 1.43 -21.77 28.03
CA LYS A 161 0.90 -22.14 29.36
C LYS A 161 1.47 -21.25 30.46
N ILE A 162 2.79 -21.04 30.47
CA ILE A 162 3.46 -20.16 31.45
C ILE A 162 2.92 -18.73 31.38
N ARG A 163 2.75 -18.19 30.16
CA ARG A 163 2.19 -16.84 29.96
C ARG A 163 0.76 -16.69 30.49
N LYS A 164 -0.07 -17.74 30.41
CA LYS A 164 -1.42 -17.75 30.98
C LYS A 164 -1.46 -17.83 32.51
N ILE A 165 -0.41 -18.37 33.13
CA ILE A 165 -0.30 -18.45 34.60
C ILE A 165 0.16 -17.10 35.18
N LEU A 166 0.88 -16.30 34.39
CA LEU A 166 1.41 -14.98 34.76
C LEU A 166 0.46 -13.81 34.45
N SER A 167 -0.72 -14.05 33.85
CA SER A 167 -1.77 -13.06 33.60
C SER A 167 -2.96 -13.29 34.51
#